data_AF-A0A644RIV6-F1
#
_entry.id   AF-A0A644RIV6-F1
#
_cell.length_a   1.000
_cell.length_b   1.000
_cell.length_c   1.000
_cell.angle_alpha   90.00
_cell.angle_beta   90.00
_cell.angle_gamma   90.00
#
_symmetry.space_group_name_H-M   'P 1'
#
loop_
_entity.id
_entity.type
_entity.pdbx_description
1 polymer ?
#
loop_
_entity_poly.entity_id
_entity_poly.type
_entity_poly.pdbx_seq_one_letter_code
_entity_poly.pdbx_strand_id
1 'polypeptide(L)' 'MKADDWINVEEQLPESKEGMWSKQVIALTDTGDVFKLSCMGSYWQRTKEFIDSGASKVTHWMPLNYPDD' A
#
# COMPACT_ATOMS: atom_id res chain seq x y z
N MET A 1 -11.74 -10.28 7.79
CA MET A 1 -11.01 -9.80 6.61
C MET A 1 -11.03 -10.95 5.62
N LYS A 2 -11.66 -10.78 4.45
CA LYS A 2 -11.70 -11.84 3.44
C LYS A 2 -10.40 -11.75 2.61
N ALA A 3 -9.93 -12.88 2.09
CA ALA A 3 -8.73 -12.90 1.26
C ALA A 3 -8.90 -12.10 -0.04
N ASP A 4 -10.15 -11.85 -0.45
CA ASP A 4 -10.53 -11.16 -1.69
C ASP A 4 -10.32 -9.64 -1.70
N ASP A 5 -9.95 -9.01 -0.57
CA ASP A 5 -9.80 -7.54 -0.49
C ASP A 5 -8.41 -7.04 -0.97
N TRP A 6 -7.47 -7.95 -1.25
CA TRP A 6 -6.11 -7.60 -1.69
C TRP A 6 -6.02 -7.45 -3.21
N ILE A 7 -5.57 -6.28 -3.64
CA ILE A 7 -5.39 -5.90 -5.04
C ILE A 7 -3.90 -5.97 -5.37
N ASN A 8 -3.52 -6.73 -6.40
CA ASN A 8 -2.14 -6.80 -6.86
C ASN A 8 -1.73 -5.46 -7.51
N VAL A 9 -0.57 -4.93 -7.14
CA VAL A 9 -0.04 -3.66 -7.66
C VAL A 9 0.22 -3.67 -9.17
N GLU A 10 0.41 -4.85 -9.76
CA GLU A 10 0.58 -5.02 -11.21
C GLU A 10 -0.76 -4.91 -11.98
N GLU A 11 -1.88 -5.18 -11.30
CA GLU A 11 -3.21 -5.06 -11.88
C GLU A 11 -3.76 -3.64 -11.70
N GLN A 12 -3.65 -3.11 -10.48
CA GLN A 12 -4.16 -1.79 -10.15
C GLN A 12 -3.41 -1.18 -8.97
N LEU A 13 -3.05 0.09 -9.11
CA LEU A 13 -2.47 0.90 -8.04
C LEU A 13 -3.55 1.72 -7.32
N PRO A 14 -3.30 2.16 -6.07
CA PRO A 14 -4.18 3.09 -5.39
C PRO A 14 -4.42 4.35 -6.23
N GLU A 15 -5.66 4.83 -6.22
CA GLU A 15 -6.01 6.06 -6.95
C GLU A 15 -5.19 7.24 -6.42
N SER A 16 -4.45 7.89 -7.32
CA SER A 16 -3.62 9.06 -7.03
C SER A 16 -3.74 10.06 -8.17
N LYS A 17 -3.59 11.36 -7.87
CA LYS A 17 -3.49 12.42 -8.88
C LYS A 17 -2.03 12.65 -9.22
N GLU A 18 -1.75 13.18 -10.41
CA GLU A 18 -0.38 13.52 -10.81
C GLU A 18 0.28 14.45 -9.77
N GLY A 19 1.45 14.04 -9.26
CA GLY A 19 2.18 14.77 -8.23
C GLY A 19 1.56 14.75 -6.83
N MET A 20 0.52 13.93 -6.58
CA MET A 20 -0.13 13.83 -5.27
C MET A 20 -0.16 12.39 -4.76
N TRP A 21 0.04 12.24 -3.47
CA TRP A 21 -0.13 10.96 -2.78
C TRP A 21 -1.59 10.51 -2.78
N SER A 22 -1.80 9.22 -2.95
CA SER A 22 -3.08 8.55 -2.72
C SER A 22 -3.50 8.70 -1.26
N LYS A 23 -4.78 8.39 -1.00
CA LYS A 23 -5.21 8.05 0.36
C LYS A 23 -4.32 6.93 0.92
N GLN A 24 -4.17 6.90 2.24
CA GLN A 24 -3.48 5.80 2.90
C GLN A 24 -4.23 4.49 2.65
N VAL A 25 -3.47 3.46 2.36
CA VAL A 25 -3.95 2.10 2.14
C VAL A 25 -3.17 1.15 3.05
N ILE A 26 -3.68 -0.06 3.21
CA ILE A 26 -2.90 -1.15 3.80
C ILE A 26 -2.10 -1.79 2.67
N ALA A 27 -0.77 -1.80 2.78
CA ALA A 27 0.15 -2.30 1.77
C ALA A 27 0.89 -3.54 2.30
N LEU A 28 0.92 -4.62 1.51
CA LEU A 28 1.64 -5.86 1.77
C LEU A 28 2.93 -5.88 0.96
N THR A 29 4.06 -6.20 1.60
CA THR A 29 5.37 -6.26 0.95
C THR A 29 5.71 -7.64 0.42
N ASP A 30 6.82 -7.73 -0.31
CA ASP A 30 7.40 -8.99 -0.77
C ASP A 30 7.96 -9.88 0.36
N THR A 31 8.25 -9.28 1.52
CA THR A 31 8.67 -9.98 2.74
C THR A 31 7.49 -10.48 3.59
N GLY A 32 6.25 -10.12 3.23
CA GLY A 32 5.03 -10.46 3.98
C GLY A 32 4.68 -9.47 5.09
N ASP A 33 5.39 -8.34 5.19
CA ASP A 33 5.10 -7.28 6.14
C ASP A 33 3.95 -6.40 5.66
N VAL A 34 3.21 -5.81 6.60
CA VAL A 34 2.04 -4.99 6.31
C VAL A 34 2.22 -3.59 6.90
N PHE A 35 2.05 -2.57 6.06
CA PHE A 35 2.23 -1.16 6.43
C PHE A 35 1.05 -0.29 6.01
N LYS A 36 0.89 0.86 6.67
CA LYS A 36 0.03 1.95 6.20
C LYS A 36 0.84 2.91 5.33
N LEU A 37 0.66 2.83 4.02
CA LEU A 37 1.43 3.62 3.05
C LEU A 37 0.49 4.37 2.10
N SER A 38 1.01 5.43 1.49
CA SER A 38 0.42 6.06 0.30
C SER A 38 1.24 5.75 -0.95
N CYS A 39 0.59 5.83 -2.11
CA CYS A 39 1.18 5.63 -3.42
C CYS A 39 1.02 6.91 -4.27
N MET A 40 2.03 7.28 -5.05
CA MET A 40 1.99 8.41 -5.99
C MET A 40 2.44 7.91 -7.36
N GLY A 41 1.50 7.71 -8.28
CA GLY A 41 1.80 6.97 -9.51
C GLY A 41 2.29 5.56 -9.18
N SER A 42 3.50 5.20 -9.61
CA SER A 42 4.16 3.93 -9.26
C SER A 42 5.09 4.00 -8.04
N TYR A 43 5.19 5.17 -7.39
CA TYR A 43 6.09 5.38 -6.27
C TYR A 43 5.38 5.19 -4.94
N TRP A 44 5.87 4.27 -4.11
CA TRP A 44 5.34 4.02 -2.77
C TRP A 44 6.08 4.83 -1.72
N GLN A 45 5.34 5.31 -0.72
CA GLN A 45 5.90 5.99 0.44
C GLN A 45 6.91 5.08 1.15
N ARG A 46 8.12 5.60 1.39
CA ARG A 46 9.17 4.89 2.13
C ARG A 46 9.26 5.43 3.55
N THR A 47 8.50 4.84 4.46
CA THR A 47 8.61 5.15 5.89
C THR A 47 9.89 4.51 6.47
N LYS A 48 10.31 4.96 7.65
CA LYS A 48 11.43 4.34 8.35
C LYS A 48 11.18 2.85 8.60
N GLU A 49 9.98 2.50 9.04
CA GLU A 49 9.60 1.11 9.30
C GLU A 49 9.64 0.25 8.03
N PHE A 50 9.21 0.79 6.89
CA PHE A 50 9.30 0.10 5.60
C PHE A 50 10.76 -0.11 5.16
N ILE A 51 11.62 0.88 5.37
CA ILE A 51 13.05 0.77 5.03
C ILE A 51 13.74 -0.25 5.94
N ASP A 52 13.43 -0.20 7.25
CA ASP A 52 14.05 -1.06 8.26
C ASP A 52 13.57 -2.53 8.15
N SER A 53 12.42 -2.80 7.53
CA SER A 53 11.94 -4.18 7.33
C SER A 53 12.73 -4.96 6.28
N GLY A 54 13.53 -4.28 5.45
CA GLY A 54 14.27 -4.90 4.35
C GLY A 54 13.39 -5.28 3.15
N ALA A 55 12.12 -4.87 3.13
CA ALA A 55 11.24 -5.04 1.98
C ALA A 55 11.77 -4.30 0.75
N SER A 56 11.71 -4.94 -0.41
CA SER A 56 12.15 -4.32 -1.67
C SER A 56 11.00 -3.66 -2.41
N LYS A 57 9.77 -4.18 -2.28
CA LYS A 57 8.59 -3.66 -2.97
C LYS A 57 7.28 -3.99 -2.25
N VAL A 58 6.25 -3.23 -2.57
CA VAL A 58 4.85 -3.57 -2.27
C VAL A 58 4.35 -4.52 -3.35
N THR A 59 3.65 -5.59 -2.96
CA THR A 59 3.07 -6.59 -3.87
C THR A 59 1.56 -6.46 -3.98
N HIS A 60 0.88 -6.14 -2.87
CA HIS A 60 -0.56 -6.00 -2.83
C HIS A 60 -0.97 -4.82 -1.94
N TRP A 61 -2.18 -4.33 -2.13
CA TRP A 61 -2.77 -3.33 -1.25
C TRP A 61 -4.27 -3.56 -1.08
N MET A 62 -4.84 -2.98 -0.03
CA MET A 62 -6.28 -2.91 0.16
C MET A 62 -6.68 -1.55 0.73
N PRO A 63 -7.89 -1.05 0.42
CA PRO A 63 -8.35 0.23 0.95
C PRO A 63 -8.37 0.20 2.48
N LEU A 64 -7.87 1.28 3.09
CA LEU A 64 -7.97 1.47 4.53
C LEU A 64 -9.42 1.87 4.87
N ASN A 65 -10.28 0.88 5.02
CA ASN A 65 -11.62 1.09 5.56
C ASN A 65 -11.50 1.19 7.08
N TYR A 66 -11.64 2.40 7.63
CA TYR A 66 -11.94 2.51 9.05
C TYR A 66 -13.35 1.92 9.24
N PRO A 67 -13.56 0.95 10.16
CA PRO A 67 -14.92 0.79 10.67
C PRO A 67 -15.29 2.15 11.26
N ASP A 68 -16.33 2.78 10.70
CA ASP A 68 -16.92 4.02 11.19
C ASP A 68 -16.97 4.02 12.73
N ASP A 69 -16.67 5.18 13.31
CA ASP A 69 -16.84 5.53 14.73
C ASP A 69 -18.25 5.14 15.26
#